data_AF-A0A4P6XGD7-F1
#
_entry.id   AF-A0A4P6XGD7-F1
#
_cell.length_a   1.000
_cell.length_b   1.000
_cell.length_c   1.000
_cell.angle_alpha   90.00
_cell.angle_beta   90.00
_cell.angle_gamma   90.00
#
_symmetry.space_group_name_H-M   'P 1'
#
loop_
_entity.id
_entity.type
_entity.pdbx_description
1 polymer ?
#
loop_
_entity_poly.entity_id
_entity_poly.type
_entity_poly.pdbx_seq_one_letter_code
_entity_poly.pdbx_strand_id
1 'polypeptide(L)'
;MILFMLLLQAVELPAVPADWATLAPLPYVAAPRLTPQLTSFVASEITANRCPMAKPADGHYVVKVDVATLVGADGIVRRTVPHAINCPTVEQYAAGLVTGFARGNLALRAGTTDHWYRATIVFDWRG
;
A
#
# COMPACT_ATOMS: atom_id res chain seq x y z
N MET A 1 34.61 -34.99 -3.65
CA MET A 1 33.18 -35.18 -3.35
C MET A 1 32.82 -34.33 -2.14
N ILE A 2 32.42 -33.08 -2.35
CA ILE A 2 31.81 -32.23 -1.31
C ILE A 2 30.67 -31.50 -2.00
N LEU A 3 29.46 -32.03 -1.78
CA LEU A 3 28.21 -31.40 -2.20
C LEU A 3 27.89 -30.32 -1.17
N PHE A 4 28.14 -29.06 -1.53
CA PHE A 4 27.81 -27.91 -0.69
C PHE A 4 26.30 -27.71 -0.72
N MET A 5 25.62 -28.18 0.33
CA MET A 5 24.17 -28.09 0.49
C MET A 5 23.82 -26.65 0.92
N LEU A 6 23.29 -25.85 -0.02
CA LEU A 6 22.73 -24.52 0.27
C LEU A 6 21.42 -24.68 1.05
N LEU A 7 21.44 -24.41 2.35
CA LEU A 7 20.24 -24.23 3.17
C LEU A 7 19.62 -22.88 2.86
N LEU A 8 18.53 -22.87 2.10
CA LEU A 8 17.68 -21.70 1.92
C LEU A 8 16.92 -21.48 3.24
N GLN A 9 17.39 -20.56 4.09
CA GLN A 9 16.63 -20.16 5.28
C GLN A 9 15.46 -19.28 4.83
N ALA A 10 14.23 -19.76 5.02
CA ALA A 10 13.03 -18.96 4.84
C ALA A 10 12.91 -17.98 6.02
N VAL A 11 13.02 -16.68 5.76
CA VAL A 11 12.70 -15.66 6.77
C VAL A 11 11.19 -15.57 6.84
N GLU A 12 10.61 -16.04 7.95
CA GLU A 12 9.17 -15.96 8.19
C GLU A 12 8.79 -14.52 8.54
N LEU A 13 8.06 -13.85 7.65
CA LEU A 13 7.55 -12.51 7.92
C LEU A 13 6.33 -12.60 8.86
N PRO A 14 6.14 -11.61 9.75
CA PRO A 14 4.94 -11.52 10.57
C PRO A 14 3.66 -11.66 9.74
N ALA A 15 2.70 -12.42 10.25
CA ALA A 15 1.37 -12.54 9.63
C ALA A 15 0.69 -11.16 9.55
N VAL A 16 -0.14 -10.97 8.52
CA VAL A 16 -0.92 -9.73 8.37
C VAL A 16 -1.98 -9.69 9.46
N PRO A 17 -2.11 -8.60 10.23
CA PRO A 17 -3.17 -8.47 11.23
C PRO A 17 -4.56 -8.54 10.58
N ALA A 18 -5.53 -9.13 11.27
CA ALA A 18 -6.90 -9.23 10.76
C ALA A 18 -7.67 -7.91 10.90
N ASP A 19 -7.45 -7.19 12.01
CA ASP A 19 -8.06 -5.88 12.25
C ASP A 19 -7.06 -4.76 11.93
N TRP A 20 -7.37 -3.98 10.89
CA TRP A 20 -6.52 -2.89 10.42
C TRP A 20 -6.86 -1.55 11.06
N ALA A 21 -7.98 -1.46 11.80
CA ALA A 21 -8.37 -0.23 12.47
C ALA A 21 -7.42 0.13 13.63
N THR A 22 -6.76 -0.88 14.20
CA THR A 22 -5.80 -0.74 15.31
C THR A 22 -4.37 -0.45 14.85
N LEU A 23 -4.09 -0.55 13.54
CA LEU A 23 -2.76 -0.29 13.00
C LEU A 23 -2.44 1.20 13.09
N ALA A 24 -1.23 1.51 13.56
CA ALA A 24 -0.72 2.87 13.54
C ALA A 24 -0.61 3.36 12.09
N PRO A 25 -0.86 4.66 11.83
CA PRO A 25 -0.60 5.25 10.52
C PRO A 25 0.88 5.08 10.11
N LEU A 26 1.12 4.83 8.83
CA LEU A 26 2.47 4.75 8.27
C LEU A 26 3.18 6.12 8.45
N PRO A 27 4.35 6.17 9.11
CA PRO A 27 4.92 7.42 9.61
C PRO A 27 5.73 8.13 8.52
N TYR A 28 5.07 8.69 7.52
CA TYR A 28 5.74 9.50 6.50
C TYR A 28 6.37 10.78 7.10
N VAL A 29 7.58 11.12 6.67
CA VAL A 29 8.22 12.41 7.01
C VAL A 29 7.54 13.54 6.23
N ALA A 30 7.40 13.36 4.91
CA ALA A 30 6.62 14.22 4.03
C ALA A 30 5.35 13.48 3.61
N ALA A 31 4.19 14.11 3.82
CA ALA A 31 2.90 13.54 3.43
C ALA A 31 2.88 13.22 1.92
N PRO A 32 2.49 12.00 1.52
CA PRO A 32 2.35 11.64 0.12
C PRO A 32 1.40 12.58 -0.60
N ARG A 33 1.79 13.02 -1.80
CA ARG A 33 0.95 13.85 -2.66
C ARG A 33 0.57 13.05 -3.90
N LEU A 34 -0.72 12.83 -4.11
CA LEU A 34 -1.20 12.27 -5.36
C LEU A 34 -1.28 13.37 -6.40
N THR A 35 -0.61 13.14 -7.53
CA THR A 35 -0.71 14.02 -8.69
C THR A 35 -1.89 13.60 -9.57
N PRO A 36 -2.40 14.49 -10.43
CA PRO A 36 -3.45 14.14 -11.38
C PRO A 36 -3.08 12.94 -12.27
N GLN A 37 -1.80 12.78 -12.60
CA GLN A 37 -1.29 11.64 -13.38
C GLN A 37 -1.38 10.31 -12.63
N LEU A 38 -1.23 10.31 -11.31
CA LEU A 38 -1.42 9.09 -10.50
C LEU A 38 -2.91 8.75 -10.38
N THR A 39 -3.76 9.77 -10.27
CA THR A 39 -5.22 9.59 -10.22
C THR A 39 -5.81 9.13 -11.56
N SER A 40 -5.24 9.55 -12.69
CA SER A 40 -5.79 9.23 -14.02
C SER A 40 -5.76 7.73 -14.34
N PHE A 41 -4.80 6.98 -13.79
CA PHE A 41 -4.79 5.52 -13.87
C PHE A 41 -6.09 4.94 -13.29
N VAL A 42 -6.47 5.34 -12.07
CA VAL A 42 -7.69 4.84 -11.40
C VAL A 42 -8.95 5.26 -12.15
N ALA A 43 -9.01 6.50 -12.62
CA ALA A 43 -10.10 6.96 -13.47
C ALA A 43 -10.24 6.11 -14.74
N SER A 44 -9.13 5.69 -15.35
CA SER A 44 -9.13 4.82 -16.53
C SER A 44 -9.60 3.40 -16.23
N GLU A 45 -9.24 2.84 -15.06
CA GLU A 45 -9.70 1.51 -14.63
C GLU A 45 -11.21 1.46 -14.42
N ILE A 46 -11.78 2.52 -13.85
CA ILE A 46 -13.23 2.67 -13.66
C ILE A 46 -13.94 2.87 -15.01
N THR A 47 -13.43 3.77 -15.84
CA THR A 47 -14.01 4.04 -17.18
C THR A 47 -14.01 2.79 -18.06
N ALA A 48 -12.96 1.96 -17.96
CA ALA A 48 -12.87 0.70 -18.67
C ALA A 48 -13.62 -0.46 -17.99
N ASN A 49 -14.39 -0.19 -16.93
CA ASN A 49 -15.18 -1.16 -16.18
C ASN A 49 -14.35 -2.31 -15.58
N ARG A 50 -13.07 -2.09 -15.30
CA ARG A 50 -12.18 -3.03 -14.59
C ARG A 50 -12.24 -2.86 -13.07
N CYS A 51 -12.63 -1.68 -12.62
CA CYS A 51 -13.00 -1.40 -11.24
C CYS A 51 -14.51 -1.08 -11.22
N PRO A 52 -15.36 -1.95 -10.65
CA PRO A 52 -16.82 -1.84 -10.70
C PRO A 52 -17.34 -0.80 -9.69
N MET A 53 -16.87 0.44 -9.82
CA MET A 53 -17.30 1.56 -9.00
C MET A 53 -18.49 2.26 -9.67
N ALA A 54 -19.55 2.50 -8.90
CA ALA A 54 -20.70 3.25 -9.38
C ALA A 54 -20.30 4.72 -9.67
N LYS A 55 -20.81 5.27 -10.77
CA LYS A 55 -20.66 6.69 -11.08
C LYS A 55 -21.38 7.55 -10.02
N PRO A 56 -20.67 8.45 -9.32
CA PRO A 56 -21.27 9.40 -8.39
C PRO A 56 -22.23 10.35 -9.10
N ALA A 57 -23.35 10.68 -8.44
CA ALA A 57 -24.38 11.57 -9.00
C ALA A 57 -23.89 13.00 -9.23
N ASP A 58 -22.95 13.47 -8.40
CA ASP A 58 -22.34 14.79 -8.45
C ASP A 58 -21.08 14.85 -9.33
N GLY A 59 -20.69 13.72 -9.94
CA GLY A 59 -19.49 13.58 -10.75
C GLY A 59 -18.17 13.64 -9.96
N HIS A 60 -18.21 13.64 -8.62
CA HIS A 60 -17.03 13.66 -7.77
C HIS A 60 -16.66 12.24 -7.33
N TYR A 61 -15.56 11.73 -7.86
CA TYR A 61 -15.07 10.40 -7.53
C TYR A 61 -14.09 10.47 -6.37
N VAL A 62 -14.32 9.62 -5.37
CA VAL A 62 -13.41 9.42 -4.24
C VAL A 62 -13.18 7.92 -4.07
N VAL A 63 -11.95 7.47 -4.31
CA VAL A 63 -11.54 6.07 -4.16
C VAL A 63 -10.51 5.97 -3.06
N LYS A 64 -10.89 5.32 -1.96
CA LYS A 64 -10.01 5.07 -0.83
C LYS A 64 -9.51 3.63 -0.86
N VAL A 65 -8.20 3.45 -0.76
CA VAL A 65 -7.55 2.15 -0.60
C VAL A 65 -6.68 2.17 0.65
N ASP A 66 -7.00 1.30 1.60
CA ASP A 66 -6.15 1.02 2.75
C ASP A 66 -5.13 -0.06 2.41
N VAL A 67 -3.90 0.09 2.88
CA VAL A 67 -2.79 -0.84 2.64
C VAL A 67 -2.08 -1.14 3.96
N ALA A 68 -2.14 -2.39 4.42
CA ALA A 68 -1.30 -2.87 5.49
C ALA A 68 0.15 -2.96 4.99
N THR A 69 1.07 -2.33 5.71
CA THR A 69 2.47 -2.19 5.31
C THR A 69 3.38 -2.65 6.43
N LEU A 70 4.15 -3.71 6.20
CA LEU A 70 5.18 -4.20 7.11
C LEU A 70 6.46 -3.41 6.84
N VAL A 71 6.92 -2.67 7.84
CA VAL A 71 8.16 -1.90 7.80
C VAL A 71 9.15 -2.52 8.75
N GLY A 72 10.37 -2.76 8.27
CA GLY A 72 11.45 -3.27 9.09
C GLY A 72 12.04 -2.24 10.04
N ALA A 73 12.82 -2.70 11.02
CA ALA A 73 13.56 -1.83 11.93
C ALA A 73 14.55 -0.89 11.20
N ASP A 74 14.96 -1.25 9.99
CA ASP A 74 15.78 -0.47 9.05
C ASP A 74 14.98 0.61 8.30
N GLY A 75 13.67 0.72 8.52
CA GLY A 75 12.78 1.62 7.80
C GLY A 75 12.43 1.17 6.39
N ILE A 76 12.76 -0.06 6.01
CA ILE A 76 12.49 -0.59 4.68
C ILE A 76 11.13 -1.29 4.68
N VAL A 77 10.31 -1.00 3.67
CA VAL A 77 9.06 -1.74 3.44
C VAL A 77 9.38 -3.16 3.01
N ARG A 78 8.97 -4.15 3.80
CA ARG A 78 9.17 -5.58 3.53
C ARG A 78 7.98 -6.22 2.82
N ARG A 79 6.77 -5.73 3.10
CA ARG A 79 5.52 -6.27 2.54
C ARG A 79 4.43 -5.22 2.52
N THR A 80 3.63 -5.19 1.47
CA THR A 80 2.38 -4.43 1.39
C THR A 80 1.23 -5.37 1.06
N VAL A 81 0.08 -5.13 1.66
CA VAL A 81 -1.16 -5.89 1.43
C VAL A 81 -2.29 -4.88 1.31
N PRO A 82 -2.88 -4.69 0.13
CA PRO A 82 -4.03 -3.81 -0.02
C PRO A 82 -5.30 -4.46 0.54
N HIS A 83 -6.21 -3.64 1.06
CA HIS A 83 -7.55 -4.09 1.40
C HIS A 83 -8.32 -4.39 0.11
N ALA A 84 -9.10 -5.46 0.10
CA ALA A 84 -9.97 -5.77 -1.03
C ALA A 84 -11.10 -4.73 -1.11
N ILE A 85 -11.17 -4.00 -2.22
CA ILE A 85 -12.24 -3.07 -2.58
C ILE A 85 -12.96 -3.53 -3.87
N ASN A 86 -12.75 -4.78 -4.28
CA ASN A 86 -13.20 -5.38 -5.54
C ASN A 86 -12.63 -4.70 -6.80
N CYS A 87 -11.46 -4.07 -6.68
CA CYS A 87 -10.76 -3.44 -7.81
C CYS A 87 -9.29 -3.89 -7.84
N PRO A 88 -8.98 -5.13 -8.24
CA PRO A 88 -7.65 -5.73 -8.07
C PRO A 88 -6.51 -4.90 -8.66
N THR A 89 -6.72 -4.27 -9.82
CA THR A 89 -5.70 -3.42 -10.47
C THR A 89 -5.42 -2.14 -9.66
N VAL A 90 -6.47 -1.49 -9.14
CA VAL A 90 -6.37 -0.29 -8.30
C VAL A 90 -5.75 -0.62 -6.94
N GLU A 91 -6.09 -1.78 -6.36
CA GLU A 91 -5.53 -2.29 -5.11
C GLU A 91 -4.02 -2.49 -5.22
N GLN A 92 -3.56 -3.21 -6.25
CA GLN A 92 -2.14 -3.43 -6.50
C GLN A 92 -1.40 -2.12 -6.81
N TYR A 93 -2.03 -1.24 -7.58
CA TYR A 93 -1.47 0.08 -7.86
C TYR A 93 -1.24 0.89 -6.59
N ALA A 94 -2.23 0.96 -5.69
CA ALA A 94 -2.11 1.64 -4.40
C ALA A 94 -1.01 1.03 -3.53
N ALA A 95 -0.89 -0.30 -3.48
CA ALA A 95 0.20 -0.98 -2.76
C ALA A 95 1.59 -0.60 -3.32
N GLY A 96 1.72 -0.47 -4.64
CA GLY A 96 2.91 0.04 -5.30
C GLY A 96 3.23 1.49 -4.95
N LEU A 97 2.22 2.37 -4.96
CA LEU A 97 2.37 3.78 -4.57
C LEU A 97 2.86 3.91 -3.13
N VAL A 98 2.28 3.16 -2.19
CA VAL A 98 2.72 3.17 -0.78
C VAL A 98 4.20 2.80 -0.66
N THR A 99 4.64 1.77 -1.38
CA THR A 99 6.06 1.37 -1.39
C THR A 99 6.95 2.48 -1.97
N GLY A 100 6.52 3.12 -3.05
CA GLY A 100 7.22 4.23 -3.67
C GLY A 100 7.34 5.45 -2.75
N PHE A 101 6.23 5.84 -2.12
CA PHE A 101 6.18 6.99 -1.21
C PHE A 101 6.93 6.76 0.10
N ALA A 102 7.09 5.52 0.54
CA ALA A 102 7.82 5.19 1.75
C ALA A 102 9.35 5.26 1.54
N ARG A 103 9.83 5.05 0.32
CA ARG A 103 11.27 4.98 0.03
C ARG A 103 11.97 6.29 0.41
N GLY A 104 12.84 6.21 1.42
CA GLY A 104 13.60 7.37 1.92
C GLY A 104 12.75 8.43 2.62
N ASN A 105 11.50 8.12 2.98
CA ASN A 105 10.53 9.09 3.49
C ASN A 105 9.74 8.57 4.70
N LEU A 106 10.25 7.56 5.40
CA LEU A 106 9.67 7.12 6.67
C LEU A 106 10.47 7.68 7.85
N ALA A 107 9.77 8.19 8.85
CA ALA A 107 10.37 8.51 10.14
C ALA A 107 10.73 7.19 10.81
N LEU A 108 12.03 6.96 10.99
CA LEU A 108 12.53 5.78 11.69
C LEU A 108 12.03 5.82 13.13
N ARG A 109 11.28 4.79 13.53
CA ARG A 109 11.03 4.56 14.95
C ARG A 109 12.24 3.85 15.54
N ALA A 110 12.66 4.27 16.73
CA ALA A 110 13.58 3.48 17.54
C ALA A 110 12.90 2.15 17.87
N GLY A 111 13.44 1.05 17.35
CA GLY A 111 12.89 -0.29 17.50
C GLY A 111 13.81 -1.34 16.88
N THR A 112 13.63 -2.59 17.28
CA THR A 112 14.46 -3.73 16.83
C THR A 112 13.67 -4.76 16.01
N THR A 113 12.36 -4.54 15.84
CA THR A 113 11.44 -5.48 15.20
C THR A 113 10.71 -4.85 14.02
N ASP A 114 10.24 -5.70 13.10
CA ASP A 114 9.33 -5.27 12.05
C ASP A 114 7.96 -4.90 12.62
N HIS A 115 7.31 -3.90 12.05
CA HIS A 115 6.01 -3.40 12.51
C HIS A 115 5.03 -3.22 11.36
N TRP A 116 3.78 -3.62 11.60
CA TRP A 116 2.67 -3.36 10.69
C TRP A 116 2.11 -1.95 10.90
N TYR A 117 1.87 -1.28 9.79
CA TYR A 117 1.25 0.04 9.72
C TYR A 117 0.09 0.03 8.73
N ARG A 118 -0.80 1.01 8.84
CA ARG A 118 -1.80 1.32 7.83
C ARG A 118 -1.38 2.55 7.03
N ALA A 119 -1.32 2.39 5.72
CA ALA A 119 -1.29 3.50 4.77
C ALA A 119 -2.66 3.64 4.11
N THR A 120 -3.04 4.87 3.80
CA THR A 120 -4.31 5.16 3.12
C THR A 120 -4.01 6.00 1.88
N ILE A 121 -4.41 5.52 0.71
CA ILE A 121 -4.36 6.28 -0.54
C ILE A 121 -5.79 6.72 -0.87
N VAL A 122 -5.98 8.01 -1.14
CA VAL A 122 -7.28 8.58 -1.52
C VAL A 122 -7.14 9.23 -2.88
N PHE A 123 -7.64 8.56 -3.92
CA PHE A 123 -7.75 9.13 -5.25
C PHE A 123 -9.01 9.99 -5.33
N ASP A 124 -8.85 11.24 -5.73
CA ASP A 124 -9.93 12.23 -5.78
C ASP A 124 -9.86 12.99 -7.12
N TRP A 125 -10.96 12.99 -7.87
CA TRP A 125 -11.09 13.79 -9.09
C TRP A 125 -12.55 14.09 -9.44
N ARG A 126 -12.75 15.07 -10.33
CA ARG A 126 -14.04 15.31 -10.99
C ARG A 126 -14.02 14.70 -12.39
N GLY A 127 -15.05 13.93 -12.74
CA GLY A 127 -15.22 13.29 -14.05
C GLY A 127 -16.52 13.66 -14.74
#